data_AF-A0A2R5L1L6-F1
#
_entry.id   AF-A0A2R5L1L6-F1
#
_cell.length_a   1.000
_cell.length_b   1.000
_cell.length_c   1.000
_cell.angle_alpha   90.00
_cell.angle_beta   90.00
_cell.angle_gamma   90.00
#
_symmetry.space_group_name_H-M   'P 1'
#
loop_
_entity.id
_entity.type
_entity.pdbx_description
1 polymer ?
#
loop_
_entity_poly.entity_id
_entity_poly.type
_entity_poly.pdbx_seq_one_letter_code
_entity_poly.pdbx_strand_id
1 'polypeptide(L)'
;DKGIQTSQDARFYGLSAKFEPFGNKDSPLVIQFSVKHEQNIDCGGGYLKVFDCSLDQKDMHGESPYLIMFGPDICGPGTKKVHVIFNYKGDNKLIKKDIRCKDDVFAHMYTLIVNPDNTYEVLIDNEKVQSGELEEDWDFLPSKKIKDPEASKPDDWDDRPTIADPEDTKPEDWDQPEHIPDPDANKPEDWDDEMDGEWEPPMIDNPEY
;
A
#
# COMPACT_ATOMS: atom_id res chain seq x y z
N ASP A 1 4.13 -33.44 17.21
CA ASP A 1 4.50 -32.09 17.68
C ASP A 1 3.39 -31.51 18.53
N LYS A 2 3.69 -31.06 19.76
CA LYS A 2 2.74 -30.38 20.65
C LYS A 2 3.15 -28.91 20.76
N GLY A 3 2.18 -28.00 20.76
CA GLY A 3 2.41 -26.56 20.86
C GLY A 3 1.21 -25.85 21.47
N ILE A 4 1.32 -24.52 21.60
CA ILE A 4 0.20 -23.67 22.03
C ILE A 4 -0.70 -23.44 20.81
N GLN A 5 -1.98 -23.74 20.95
CA GLN A 5 -2.96 -23.62 19.88
C GLN A 5 -4.16 -22.80 20.37
N THR A 6 -4.59 -21.83 19.55
CA THR A 6 -5.84 -21.10 19.77
C THR A 6 -7.03 -22.00 19.48
N SER A 7 -8.09 -21.88 20.28
CA SER A 7 -9.24 -22.80 20.24
C SER A 7 -10.58 -22.11 20.00
N GLN A 8 -10.63 -20.78 20.04
CA GLN A 8 -11.82 -19.97 19.90
C GLN A 8 -11.64 -19.05 18.70
N ASP A 9 -12.63 -19.05 17.82
CA ASP A 9 -12.68 -18.16 16.67
C ASP A 9 -12.97 -16.72 17.12
N ALA A 10 -12.47 -15.74 16.36
CA ALA A 10 -12.72 -14.31 16.57
C ALA A 10 -12.43 -13.82 18.01
N ARG A 11 -11.33 -14.28 18.60
CA ARG A 11 -10.86 -13.86 19.93
C ARG A 11 -9.45 -13.30 19.90
N PHE A 12 -9.19 -12.35 20.78
CA PHE A 12 -7.84 -11.90 21.09
C PHE A 12 -7.19 -12.87 22.07
N TYR A 13 -5.94 -13.21 21.80
CA TYR A 13 -5.12 -14.06 22.66
C TYR A 13 -3.93 -13.28 23.19
N GLY A 14 -3.63 -13.49 24.47
CA GLY A 14 -2.45 -12.97 25.14
C GLY A 14 -1.90 -14.05 26.06
N LEU A 15 -0.70 -14.52 25.75
CA LEU A 15 0.09 -15.38 26.63
C LEU A 15 1.51 -14.84 26.66
N SER A 16 2.09 -14.76 27.85
CA SER A 16 3.47 -14.31 28.06
C SER A 16 4.23 -15.33 28.90
N ALA A 17 5.55 -15.36 28.69
CA ALA A 17 6.47 -16.18 29.46
C ALA A 17 7.68 -15.32 29.84
N LYS A 18 7.97 -15.25 31.13
CA LYS A 18 9.14 -14.54 31.65
C LYS A 18 10.39 -15.41 31.53
N PHE A 19 11.51 -14.78 31.21
CA PHE A 19 12.84 -15.36 31.18
C PHE A 19 13.84 -14.42 31.89
N GLU A 20 15.08 -14.88 32.05
CA GLU A 20 16.14 -14.08 32.68
C GLU A 20 16.42 -12.79 31.88
N PRO A 21 16.38 -11.61 32.52
CA PRO A 21 16.67 -10.35 31.84
C PRO A 21 18.07 -10.32 31.24
N PHE A 22 18.18 -9.84 30.01
CA PHE A 22 19.46 -9.62 29.35
C PHE A 22 19.39 -8.38 28.44
N GLY A 23 20.56 -7.92 27.98
CA GLY A 23 20.68 -6.86 26.98
C GLY A 23 21.44 -7.36 25.75
N ASN A 24 21.23 -6.73 24.60
CA ASN A 24 21.83 -7.08 23.32
C ASN A 24 22.79 -6.00 22.78
N LYS A 25 23.38 -5.18 23.66
CA LYS A 25 24.20 -4.03 23.25
C LYS A 25 25.43 -4.43 22.42
N ASP A 26 26.14 -5.46 22.86
CA ASP A 26 27.41 -5.89 22.26
C ASP A 26 27.30 -7.33 21.70
N SER A 27 26.09 -7.81 21.45
CA SER A 27 25.84 -9.19 21.01
C SER A 27 24.60 -9.28 20.14
N PRO A 28 24.60 -10.14 19.13
CA PRO A 28 23.45 -10.31 18.26
C PRO A 28 22.25 -10.85 19.05
N LEU A 29 21.08 -10.27 18.79
CA LEU A 29 19.80 -10.77 19.27
C LEU A 29 19.21 -11.69 18.20
N VAL A 30 18.88 -12.92 18.59
CA VAL A 30 18.19 -13.89 17.71
C VAL A 30 16.86 -14.26 18.33
N ILE A 31 15.78 -14.05 17.58
CA ILE A 31 14.42 -14.42 17.95
C ILE A 31 13.92 -15.41 16.91
N GLN A 32 13.66 -16.64 17.32
CA GLN A 32 13.21 -17.71 16.44
C GLN A 32 12.02 -18.46 17.02
N PHE A 33 11.00 -18.70 16.19
CA PHE A 33 9.85 -19.51 16.58
C PHE A 33 9.19 -20.14 15.34
N SER A 34 8.31 -21.11 15.57
CA SER A 34 7.54 -21.76 14.51
C SER A 34 6.05 -21.45 14.65
N VAL A 35 5.40 -21.23 13.51
CA VAL A 35 3.97 -20.97 13.40
C VAL A 35 3.38 -21.91 12.38
N LYS A 36 2.23 -22.50 12.69
CA LYS A 36 1.47 -23.35 11.78
C LYS A 36 0.01 -22.92 11.78
N HIS A 37 -0.52 -22.55 10.62
CA HIS A 37 -1.93 -22.19 10.45
C HIS A 37 -2.71 -23.36 9.83
N GLU A 38 -2.88 -24.45 10.58
CA GLU A 38 -3.54 -25.67 10.10
C GLU A 38 -5.01 -25.45 9.70
N GLN A 39 -5.66 -24.45 10.30
CA GLN A 39 -7.05 -24.09 10.09
C GLN A 39 -7.33 -23.30 8.81
N ASN A 40 -6.32 -23.08 7.94
CA ASN A 40 -6.42 -22.27 6.74
C ASN A 40 -6.95 -20.85 7.06
N ILE A 41 -6.16 -20.12 7.86
CA ILE A 41 -6.54 -18.84 8.45
C ILE A 41 -6.84 -17.77 7.38
N ASP A 42 -7.94 -17.05 7.55
CA ASP A 42 -8.34 -15.94 6.71
C ASP A 42 -7.85 -14.59 7.26
N CYS A 43 -8.01 -14.36 8.57
CA CYS A 43 -7.48 -13.20 9.28
C CYS A 43 -7.05 -13.53 10.72
N GLY A 44 -5.75 -13.36 11.00
CA GLY A 44 -5.17 -13.41 12.33
C GLY A 44 -3.65 -13.20 12.32
N GLY A 45 -3.14 -12.77 13.48
CA GLY A 45 -1.72 -12.57 13.72
C GLY A 45 -1.07 -13.81 14.34
N GLY A 46 0.12 -14.15 13.84
CA GLY A 46 0.99 -15.20 14.38
C GLY A 46 2.32 -14.63 14.88
N TYR A 47 2.35 -13.38 15.35
CA TYR A 47 3.55 -12.71 15.83
C TYR A 47 3.74 -12.80 17.33
N LEU A 48 4.97 -12.58 17.78
CA LEU A 48 5.31 -12.42 19.19
C LEU A 48 5.70 -10.97 19.51
N LYS A 49 5.66 -10.63 20.79
CA LYS A 49 6.16 -9.37 21.31
C LYS A 49 7.20 -9.64 22.39
N VAL A 50 8.32 -8.91 22.34
CA VAL A 50 9.34 -8.89 23.38
C VAL A 50 9.10 -7.65 24.23
N PHE A 51 8.95 -7.85 25.53
CA PHE A 51 8.65 -6.79 26.48
C PHE A 51 9.88 -6.47 27.35
N ASP A 52 9.84 -5.32 28.00
CA ASP A 52 10.85 -4.96 28.98
C ASP A 52 10.60 -5.65 30.35
N CYS A 53 11.44 -5.36 31.33
CA CYS A 53 11.31 -5.91 32.68
C CYS A 53 10.16 -5.31 33.50
N SER A 54 9.50 -4.26 33.01
CA SER A 54 8.45 -3.53 33.73
C SER A 54 7.04 -4.08 33.48
N LEU A 55 6.89 -4.97 32.50
CA LEU A 55 5.60 -5.57 32.14
C LEU A 55 4.95 -6.33 33.33
N ASP A 56 3.71 -5.96 33.65
CA ASP A 56 2.81 -6.83 34.41
C ASP A 56 2.13 -7.84 33.48
N GLN A 57 2.54 -9.12 33.58
CA GLN A 57 1.98 -10.19 32.77
C GLN A 57 0.47 -10.41 32.99
N LYS A 58 -0.06 -10.03 34.16
CA LYS A 58 -1.49 -10.20 34.48
C LYS A 58 -2.37 -9.16 33.80
N ASP A 59 -1.79 -8.01 33.46
CA ASP A 59 -2.47 -6.89 32.80
C ASP A 59 -1.95 -6.69 31.37
N MET A 60 -1.40 -7.74 30.76
CA MET A 60 -0.87 -7.64 29.39
C MET A 60 -2.03 -7.54 28.37
N HIS A 61 -1.97 -6.52 27.51
CA HIS A 61 -2.93 -6.28 26.43
C HIS A 61 -2.24 -5.81 25.14
N GLY A 62 -3.04 -5.54 24.10
CA GLY A 62 -2.55 -5.19 22.76
C GLY A 62 -1.72 -3.89 22.71
N GLU A 63 -1.97 -2.95 23.62
CA GLU A 63 -1.30 -1.65 23.70
C GLU A 63 -0.16 -1.62 24.73
N SER A 64 0.08 -2.72 25.47
CA SER A 64 1.19 -2.78 26.42
C SER A 64 2.52 -2.50 25.68
N PRO A 65 3.39 -1.63 26.24
CA PRO A 65 4.61 -1.21 25.56
C PRO A 65 5.56 -2.40 25.39
N TYR A 66 5.96 -2.66 24.15
CA TYR A 66 6.88 -3.72 23.78
C TYR A 66 8.14 -3.10 23.17
N LEU A 67 9.26 -3.83 23.23
CA LEU A 67 10.52 -3.44 22.61
C LEU A 67 10.57 -3.86 21.14
N ILE A 68 10.10 -5.08 20.85
CA ILE A 68 10.13 -5.67 19.51
C ILE A 68 8.83 -6.43 19.27
N MET A 69 8.23 -6.28 18.09
CA MET A 69 7.18 -7.19 17.58
C MET A 69 7.70 -7.85 16.31
N PHE A 70 7.63 -9.18 16.26
CA PHE A 70 8.12 -9.96 15.13
C PHE A 70 7.20 -11.14 14.80
N GLY A 71 6.83 -11.28 13.53
CA GLY A 71 6.17 -12.48 13.02
C GLY A 71 5.11 -12.25 11.94
N PRO A 72 4.51 -13.33 11.43
CA PRO A 72 3.51 -13.27 10.37
C PRO A 72 2.20 -12.63 10.84
N ASP A 73 1.58 -11.89 9.93
CA ASP A 73 0.23 -11.34 10.06
C ASP A 73 -0.51 -11.51 8.74
N ILE A 74 -1.66 -12.17 8.83
CA ILE A 74 -2.51 -12.52 7.70
C ILE A 74 -3.86 -11.87 7.96
N CYS A 75 -4.38 -11.09 7.02
CA CYS A 75 -5.75 -10.61 7.05
C CYS A 75 -6.25 -10.38 5.62
N GLY A 76 -6.99 -11.36 5.12
CA GLY A 76 -7.52 -11.39 3.77
C GLY A 76 -6.43 -11.41 2.69
N PRO A 77 -6.78 -11.03 1.45
CA PRO A 77 -5.83 -11.00 0.34
C PRO A 77 -4.84 -9.83 0.41
N GLY A 78 -5.21 -8.74 1.10
CA GLY A 78 -4.44 -7.49 1.13
C GLY A 78 -3.30 -7.47 2.16
N THR A 79 -3.46 -8.18 3.28
CA THR A 79 -2.46 -8.16 4.36
C THR A 79 -1.89 -9.55 4.55
N LYS A 80 -0.70 -9.81 4.01
CA LYS A 80 0.04 -11.05 4.27
C LYS A 80 1.51 -10.70 4.37
N LYS A 81 1.92 -10.23 5.55
CA LYS A 81 3.28 -9.72 5.76
C LYS A 81 3.85 -10.19 7.08
N VAL A 82 5.18 -10.16 7.18
CA VAL A 82 5.90 -10.35 8.44
C VAL A 82 6.11 -8.96 9.04
N HIS A 83 5.55 -8.73 10.23
CA HIS A 83 5.85 -7.54 11.00
C HIS A 83 7.25 -7.65 11.58
N VAL A 84 8.02 -6.58 11.46
CA VAL A 84 9.27 -6.35 12.17
C VAL A 84 9.21 -4.92 12.69
N ILE A 85 8.87 -4.77 13.97
CA ILE A 85 8.59 -3.47 14.58
C ILE A 85 9.53 -3.29 15.76
N PHE A 86 10.22 -2.16 15.79
CA PHE A 86 11.09 -1.76 16.90
C PHE A 86 10.47 -0.56 17.62
N ASN A 87 10.47 -0.59 18.95
CA ASN A 87 10.17 0.60 19.73
C ASN A 87 11.43 1.47 19.82
N TYR A 88 11.31 2.73 19.38
CA TYR A 88 12.37 3.71 19.46
C TYR A 88 11.82 5.04 19.96
N LYS A 89 12.33 5.50 21.09
CA LYS A 89 11.90 6.75 21.77
C LYS A 89 10.39 6.79 22.06
N GLY A 90 9.79 5.65 22.39
CA GLY A 90 8.36 5.54 22.71
C GLY A 90 7.47 5.29 21.49
N ASP A 91 7.99 5.42 20.27
CA ASP A 91 7.26 5.15 19.04
C ASP A 91 7.56 3.75 18.50
N ASN A 92 6.52 3.04 18.06
CA ASN A 92 6.67 1.78 17.35
C ASN A 92 6.92 2.05 15.85
N LYS A 93 8.15 1.78 15.39
CA LYS A 93 8.55 1.98 13.99
C LYS A 93 8.41 0.66 13.24
N LEU A 94 7.59 0.67 12.19
CA LEU A 94 7.39 -0.46 11.29
C LEU A 94 8.48 -0.48 10.23
N ILE A 95 8.86 -1.68 9.78
CA ILE A 95 9.74 -1.87 8.63
C ILE A 95 9.07 -1.31 7.36
N LYS A 96 9.85 -0.62 6.53
CA LYS A 96 9.39 -0.08 5.24
C LYS A 96 9.23 -1.16 4.18
N LYS A 97 10.08 -2.19 4.24
CA LYS A 97 10.10 -3.29 3.29
C LYS A 97 8.93 -4.24 3.53
N ASP A 98 8.27 -4.63 2.45
CA ASP A 98 7.23 -5.65 2.50
C ASP A 98 7.87 -7.05 2.49
N ILE A 99 7.70 -7.79 3.58
CA ILE A 99 8.18 -9.16 3.72
C ILE A 99 6.97 -10.09 3.66
N ARG A 100 6.83 -10.85 2.58
CA ARG A 100 5.71 -11.80 2.42
C ARG A 100 5.79 -12.91 3.46
N CYS A 101 4.72 -13.12 4.23
CA CYS A 101 4.61 -14.28 5.11
C CYS A 101 4.10 -15.52 4.35
N LYS A 102 4.30 -16.69 4.94
CA LYS A 102 3.76 -17.96 4.43
C LYS A 102 2.31 -18.11 4.90
N ASP A 103 1.43 -18.47 3.97
CA ASP A 103 -0.02 -18.52 4.15
C ASP A 103 -0.60 -19.92 3.87
N ASP A 104 0.25 -20.94 3.82
CA ASP A 104 -0.18 -22.33 3.71
C ASP A 104 -0.45 -22.96 5.10
N VAL A 105 -0.80 -24.26 5.11
CA VAL A 105 -1.20 -25.01 6.32
C VAL A 105 -0.03 -25.72 7.02
N PHE A 106 1.19 -25.56 6.52
CA PHE A 106 2.39 -26.16 7.07
C PHE A 106 3.01 -25.31 8.18
N ALA A 107 3.92 -25.93 8.92
CA ALA A 107 4.67 -25.23 9.94
C ALA A 107 5.84 -24.49 9.28
N HIS A 108 5.94 -23.19 9.54
CA HIS A 108 7.03 -22.35 9.07
C HIS A 108 7.81 -21.77 10.24
N MET A 109 9.12 -21.67 10.05
CA MET A 109 10.04 -21.14 11.05
C MET A 109 10.43 -19.71 10.71
N TYR A 110 10.15 -18.78 11.62
CA TYR A 110 10.48 -17.37 11.45
C TYR A 110 11.63 -17.01 12.37
N THR A 111 12.67 -16.39 11.80
CA THR A 111 13.87 -15.98 12.54
C THR A 111 14.19 -14.52 12.25
N LEU A 112 14.37 -13.73 13.31
CA LEU A 112 14.88 -12.37 13.26
C LEU A 112 16.24 -12.35 13.93
N ILE A 113 17.24 -11.81 13.23
CA ILE A 113 18.59 -11.59 13.72
C ILE A 113 18.83 -10.09 13.70
N VAL A 114 19.26 -9.52 14.83
CA VAL A 114 19.63 -8.11 14.94
C VAL A 114 21.05 -8.03 15.48
N ASN A 115 21.94 -7.49 14.68
CA ASN A 115 23.37 -7.42 14.98
C ASN A 115 23.73 -6.08 15.65
N PRO A 116 24.82 -6.04 16.44
CA PRO A 116 25.27 -4.82 17.12
C PRO A 116 25.82 -3.73 16.16
N ASP A 117 26.03 -4.06 14.89
CA ASP A 117 26.46 -3.12 13.83
C ASP A 117 25.29 -2.42 13.13
N ASN A 118 24.09 -2.44 13.73
CA ASN A 118 22.83 -1.91 13.18
C ASN A 118 22.34 -2.63 11.92
N THR A 119 22.79 -3.86 11.65
CA THR A 119 22.22 -4.70 10.60
C THR A 119 21.16 -5.66 11.14
N TYR A 120 20.25 -6.09 10.27
CA TYR A 120 19.25 -7.11 10.59
C TYR A 120 19.09 -8.11 9.45
N GLU A 121 18.63 -9.30 9.81
CA GLU A 121 18.25 -10.36 8.87
C GLU A 121 16.93 -10.99 9.29
N VAL A 122 16.08 -11.29 8.32
CA VAL A 122 14.87 -12.09 8.49
C VAL A 122 14.99 -13.34 7.66
N LEU A 123 14.86 -14.48 8.32
CA LEU A 123 14.85 -15.79 7.69
C LEU A 123 13.47 -16.44 7.86
N ILE A 124 13.01 -17.10 6.80
CA ILE A 124 11.83 -17.96 6.83
C ILE A 124 12.30 -19.35 6.40
N ASP A 125 12.04 -20.36 7.22
CA ASP A 125 12.47 -21.75 6.99
C ASP A 125 13.99 -21.90 6.80
N ASN A 126 14.76 -21.12 7.56
CA ASN A 126 16.22 -20.95 7.44
C ASN A 126 16.72 -20.33 6.13
N GLU A 127 15.82 -19.89 5.25
CA GLU A 127 16.19 -19.13 4.05
C GLU A 127 16.12 -17.63 4.34
N LYS A 128 17.18 -16.91 3.99
CA LYS A 128 17.22 -15.45 4.14
C LYS A 128 16.29 -14.78 3.13
N VAL A 129 15.20 -14.21 3.64
CA VAL A 129 14.20 -13.51 2.83
C VAL A 129 14.40 -12.00 2.82
N GLN A 130 15.03 -11.46 3.87
CA GLN A 130 15.33 -10.03 3.96
C GLN A 130 16.60 -9.79 4.76
N SER A 131 17.35 -8.74 4.38
CA SER A 131 18.46 -8.22 5.16
C SER A 131 18.70 -6.76 4.82
N GLY A 132 19.28 -6.01 5.76
CA GLY A 132 19.65 -4.62 5.52
C GLY A 132 20.14 -3.91 6.77
N GLU A 133 20.11 -2.58 6.71
CA GLU A 133 20.47 -1.71 7.82
C GLU A 133 19.21 -1.15 8.48
N LEU A 134 19.22 -1.09 9.82
CA LEU A 134 18.13 -0.57 10.62
C LEU A 134 17.81 0.90 10.30
N GLU A 135 18.82 1.72 9.99
CA GLU A 135 18.65 3.15 9.71
C GLU A 135 18.00 3.43 8.34
N GLU A 136 18.15 2.51 7.39
CA GLU A 136 17.58 2.67 6.04
C GLU A 136 16.15 2.14 5.99
N ASP A 137 15.93 0.97 6.60
CA ASP A 137 14.68 0.22 6.49
C ASP A 137 13.61 0.63 7.51
N TRP A 138 13.95 1.52 8.46
CA TRP A 138 13.01 2.14 9.42
C TRP A 138 13.18 3.65 9.48
N ASP A 139 12.14 4.35 9.93
CA ASP A 139 12.16 5.79 10.20
C ASP A 139 12.54 6.09 11.66
N PHE A 140 13.76 5.68 12.05
CA PHE A 140 14.32 6.03 13.36
C PHE A 140 14.80 7.48 13.42
N LEU A 141 15.36 7.96 12.31
CA LEU A 141 15.95 9.28 12.20
C LEU A 141 15.13 10.14 11.23
N PRO A 142 15.08 11.47 11.43
CA PRO A 142 14.52 12.37 10.45
C PRO A 142 15.24 12.23 9.09
N SER A 143 14.54 12.55 8.00
CA SER A 143 15.09 12.39 6.66
C SER A 143 16.41 13.17 6.50
N LYS A 144 17.45 12.50 5.97
CA LYS A 144 18.77 13.13 5.73
C LYS A 144 18.68 14.32 4.77
N LYS A 145 17.63 14.38 3.95
CA LYS A 145 17.31 15.49 3.05
C LYS A 145 15.84 15.89 3.26
N ILE A 146 15.61 17.17 3.47
CA ILE A 146 14.28 17.80 3.43
C ILE A 146 14.20 18.66 2.17
N LYS A 147 13.01 18.81 1.58
CA LYS A 147 12.81 19.83 0.54
C LYS A 147 13.01 21.20 1.18
N ASP A 148 13.67 22.11 0.47
CA ASP A 148 13.91 23.46 0.95
C ASP A 148 12.55 24.17 1.16
N PRO A 149 12.21 24.55 2.41
CA PRO A 149 10.94 25.23 2.68
C PRO A 149 10.89 26.65 2.10
N GLU A 150 12.02 27.26 1.74
CA GLU A 150 12.08 28.58 1.09
C GLU A 150 12.02 28.49 -0.44
N ALA A 151 12.11 27.30 -1.01
CA ALA A 151 11.99 27.11 -2.46
C ALA A 151 10.53 27.25 -2.90
N SER A 152 10.21 28.40 -3.50
CA SER A 152 8.99 28.60 -4.26
C SER A 152 9.17 28.16 -5.71
N LYS A 153 8.07 27.71 -6.32
CA LYS A 153 8.02 27.50 -7.77
C LYS A 153 8.30 28.85 -8.46
N PRO A 154 9.26 28.93 -9.41
CA PRO A 154 9.50 30.16 -10.18
C PRO A 154 8.25 30.60 -10.94
N ASP A 155 8.09 31.91 -11.15
CA ASP A 155 6.94 32.46 -11.89
C ASP A 155 6.87 31.98 -13.36
N ASP A 156 8.04 31.65 -13.95
CA ASP A 156 8.18 31.16 -15.33
C ASP A 156 8.02 29.63 -15.47
N TRP A 157 7.61 28.96 -14.40
CA TRP A 157 7.51 27.51 -14.41
C TRP A 157 6.16 27.04 -14.97
N ASP A 158 6.20 26.59 -16.22
CA ASP A 158 5.07 26.05 -16.95
C ASP A 158 4.81 24.58 -16.57
N ASP A 159 3.65 24.31 -15.96
CA ASP A 159 3.21 22.93 -15.62
C ASP A 159 2.31 22.33 -16.71
N ARG A 160 2.08 23.03 -17.83
CA ARG A 160 1.17 22.56 -18.86
C ARG A 160 1.79 21.35 -19.59
N PRO A 161 1.15 20.17 -19.57
CA PRO A 161 1.65 18.99 -20.30
C PRO A 161 1.50 19.13 -21.82
N THR A 162 0.63 20.02 -22.27
CA THR A 162 0.37 20.33 -23.67
C THR A 162 0.25 21.84 -23.85
N ILE A 163 0.90 22.36 -24.88
CA ILE A 163 0.76 23.76 -25.32
C ILE A 163 0.02 23.76 -26.66
N ALA A 164 -0.73 24.82 -26.94
CA ALA A 164 -1.26 25.04 -28.29
C ALA A 164 -0.07 25.20 -29.24
N ASP A 165 -0.14 24.55 -30.40
CA ASP A 165 0.91 24.68 -31.41
C ASP A 165 0.92 26.14 -31.91
N PRO A 166 2.02 26.88 -31.73
CA PRO A 166 2.10 28.28 -32.15
C PRO A 166 2.06 28.46 -33.67
N GLU A 167 2.29 27.41 -34.46
CA GLU A 167 2.22 27.43 -35.92
C GLU A 167 0.84 27.03 -36.45
N ASP A 168 -0.06 26.55 -35.58
CA ASP A 168 -1.41 26.19 -35.96
C ASP A 168 -2.31 27.43 -35.95
N THR A 169 -2.91 27.73 -37.09
CA THR A 169 -3.82 28.85 -37.27
C THR A 169 -5.19 28.31 -37.62
N LYS A 170 -6.24 28.82 -36.97
CA LYS A 170 -7.63 28.42 -37.22
C LYS A 170 -7.91 28.46 -38.73
N PRO A 171 -8.14 27.32 -39.41
CA PRO A 171 -8.47 27.32 -40.83
C PRO A 171 -9.75 28.14 -41.08
N GLU A 172 -9.87 28.76 -42.26
CA GLU A 172 -11.09 29.51 -42.62
C GLU A 172 -12.36 28.63 -42.60
N ASP A 173 -12.19 27.32 -42.73
CA ASP A 173 -13.25 26.30 -42.76
C ASP A 173 -13.44 25.58 -41.41
N TRP A 174 -13.00 26.17 -40.29
CA TRP A 174 -13.13 25.55 -38.97
C TRP A 174 -14.54 25.67 -38.36
N ASP A 175 -15.26 26.75 -38.67
CA ASP A 175 -16.64 26.93 -38.20
C ASP A 175 -17.61 26.39 -39.25
N GLN A 176 -17.57 25.08 -39.49
CA GLN A 176 -18.60 24.44 -40.30
C GLN A 176 -19.91 24.32 -39.49
N PRO A 177 -21.08 24.45 -40.14
CA PRO A 177 -22.36 24.25 -39.44
C PRO A 177 -22.51 22.78 -39.02
N GLU A 178 -23.02 22.54 -37.81
CA GLU A 178 -23.30 21.20 -37.26
C GLU A 178 -24.34 20.45 -38.10
N HIS A 179 -25.24 21.19 -38.75
CA HIS A 179 -26.24 20.64 -39.65
C HIS A 179 -26.24 21.33 -41.02
N ILE A 180 -26.29 20.53 -42.09
CA ILE A 180 -26.40 20.97 -43.48
C ILE A 180 -27.74 20.47 -44.08
N PRO A 181 -28.35 21.20 -45.02
CA PRO A 181 -29.50 20.70 -45.77
C PRO A 181 -29.16 19.38 -46.49
N ASP A 182 -30.02 18.37 -46.37
CA ASP A 182 -29.85 17.08 -47.03
C ASP A 182 -29.81 17.25 -48.56
N PRO A 183 -28.67 17.00 -49.23
CA PRO A 183 -28.55 17.16 -50.67
C PRO A 183 -29.35 16.11 -51.46
N ASP A 184 -29.75 15.00 -50.83
CA ASP A 184 -30.52 13.92 -51.46
C ASP A 184 -32.04 14.05 -51.21
N ALA A 185 -32.46 14.99 -50.35
CA ALA A 185 -33.86 15.25 -50.12
C ALA A 185 -34.50 15.92 -51.35
N ASN A 186 -35.60 15.34 -51.83
CA ASN A 186 -36.40 15.88 -52.92
C ASN A 186 -37.79 16.25 -52.40
N LYS A 187 -38.34 17.33 -52.92
CA LYS A 187 -39.69 17.78 -52.60
C LYS A 187 -40.71 16.66 -52.93
N PRO A 188 -41.57 16.25 -51.99
CA PRO A 188 -42.61 15.26 -52.24
C PRO A 188 -43.58 15.71 -53.35
N GLU A 189 -44.05 14.77 -54.17
CA GLU A 189 -45.00 15.07 -55.27
C GLU A 189 -46.36 15.58 -54.77
N ASP A 190 -46.72 15.31 -53.51
CA ASP A 190 -47.99 15.69 -52.87
C ASP A 190 -47.88 16.99 -52.04
N TRP A 191 -46.79 17.74 -52.19
CA TRP A 191 -46.57 19.00 -51.46
C TRP A 191 -47.15 20.21 -52.22
N ASP A 192 -48.05 20.96 -51.58
CA ASP A 192 -48.67 22.16 -52.14
C ASP A 192 -48.13 23.43 -51.49
N ASP A 193 -47.33 24.22 -52.23
CA ASP A 193 -46.71 25.44 -51.68
C ASP A 193 -47.72 26.52 -51.26
N GLU A 194 -48.94 26.54 -51.81
CA GLU A 194 -49.98 27.50 -51.42
C GLU A 194 -50.65 27.14 -50.09
N MET A 195 -50.69 25.85 -49.74
CA MET A 195 -51.37 25.32 -48.55
C MET A 195 -50.39 24.96 -47.42
N ASP A 196 -49.22 24.41 -47.75
CA ASP A 196 -48.21 23.88 -46.82
C ASP A 196 -46.99 24.81 -46.64
N GLY A 197 -46.82 25.80 -47.52
CA GLY A 197 -45.70 26.76 -47.52
C GLY A 197 -44.50 26.32 -48.37
N GLU A 198 -43.44 27.14 -48.41
CA GLU A 198 -42.22 26.83 -49.16
C GLU A 198 -41.52 25.60 -48.55
N TRP A 199 -41.26 24.59 -49.36
CA TRP A 199 -40.62 23.35 -48.91
C TRP A 199 -39.15 23.57 -48.54
N GLU A 200 -38.77 23.24 -47.31
CA GLU A 200 -37.38 23.24 -46.85
C GLU A 200 -36.89 21.78 -46.68
N PRO A 201 -35.70 21.43 -47.22
CA PRO A 201 -35.11 20.10 -47.02
C PRO A 201 -34.79 19.84 -45.54
N PRO A 202 -34.88 18.58 -45.08
CA PRO A 202 -34.45 18.22 -43.74
C PRO A 202 -32.95 18.51 -43.55
N MET A 203 -32.59 18.96 -42.36
CA MET A 203 -31.20 19.15 -41.97
C MET A 203 -30.59 17.81 -41.54
N ILE A 204 -29.41 17.47 -42.07
CA ILE A 204 -28.60 16.30 -41.68
C ILE A 204 -27.33 16.74 -40.97
N ASP A 205 -26.76 15.86 -40.15
CA ASP A 205 -25.48 16.10 -39.49
C ASP A 205 -24.37 16.26 -40.53
N ASN A 206 -23.60 17.34 -40.41
CA ASN A 206 -22.50 17.60 -41.31
C ASN A 206 -21.38 16.56 -41.10
N PRO A 207 -21.02 15.75 -42.11
CA PRO A 207 -19.97 14.74 -41.98
C PRO A 207 -18.57 15.33 -41.76
N GLU A 208 -18.39 16.63 -41.95
CA GLU A 208 -17.12 17.35 -41.79
C GLU A 208 -17.03 18.19 -40.48
N TYR A 209 -18.06 18.14 -39.61
CA TYR A 209 -18.07 18.78 -38.28
C TYR A 209 -17.28 18.01 -37.21
#